data_AF-A0A0U2P2X4-F1
#
_entry.id   AF-A0A0U2P2X4-F1
#
_cell.length_a   1.000
_cell.length_b   1.000
_cell.length_c   1.000
_cell.angle_alpha   90.00
_cell.angle_beta   90.00
_cell.angle_gamma   90.00
#
_symmetry.space_group_name_H-M   'P 1'
#
loop_
_entity.id
_entity.type
_entity.pdbx_description
1 polymer ?
#
loop_
_entity_poly.entity_id
_entity_poly.type
_entity_poly.pdbx_seq_one_letter_code
_entity_poly.pdbx_strand_id
1 'polypeptide(L)'
;MPTFPSDREDLVTSDRLPVLPLRDVVVFPYVVMPLLVGRAASLAALEAANEEDRAVLLVAQREAETQEPAAADLYRVGVVGRIRQLSRLGTGTVRVLIEGVARARVTRYVPTS
;
A
#
# COMPACT_ATOMS: atom_id res chain seq x y z
N MET A 1 -2.14 -24.04 -24.73
CA MET A 1 -1.38 -23.27 -23.72
C MET A 1 -2.22 -22.08 -23.30
N PRO A 2 -2.52 -21.86 -22.01
CA PRO A 2 -3.12 -20.60 -21.60
C PRO A 2 -2.04 -19.52 -21.69
N THR A 3 -2.29 -18.53 -22.53
CA THR A 3 -1.50 -17.29 -22.62
C THR A 3 -1.71 -16.51 -21.34
N PHE A 4 -0.63 -16.26 -20.58
CA PHE A 4 -0.66 -15.23 -19.54
C PHE A 4 -0.99 -13.90 -20.23
N PRO A 5 -1.97 -13.13 -19.73
CA PRO A 5 -2.22 -11.80 -20.24
C PRO A 5 -0.91 -11.02 -20.18
N SER A 6 -0.44 -10.57 -21.33
CA SER A 6 0.69 -9.66 -21.45
C SER A 6 0.27 -8.25 -21.07
N ASP A 7 -0.37 -8.10 -19.92
CA ASP A 7 -0.77 -6.83 -19.34
C ASP A 7 0.47 -6.23 -18.68
N ARG A 8 1.42 -5.81 -19.51
CA ARG A 8 2.13 -4.57 -19.23
C ARG A 8 1.12 -3.44 -19.42
N GLU A 9 0.12 -3.35 -18.53
CA GLU A 9 -0.39 -2.03 -18.20
C GLU A 9 0.85 -1.33 -17.66
N ASP A 10 1.38 -0.38 -18.42
CA ASP A 10 2.47 0.46 -17.98
C ASP A 10 2.04 1.07 -16.65
N LEU A 11 2.49 0.45 -15.56
CA LEU A 11 2.41 1.02 -14.24
C LEU A 11 3.37 2.19 -14.28
N VAL A 12 2.90 3.31 -14.84
CA VAL A 12 3.45 4.64 -14.64
C VAL A 12 3.28 4.90 -13.15
N THR A 13 4.20 4.30 -12.41
CA THR A 13 4.29 4.45 -10.98
C THR A 13 5.28 5.58 -10.85
N SER A 14 4.83 6.70 -10.29
CA SER A 14 5.74 7.72 -9.79
C SER A 14 6.95 7.05 -9.11
N ASP A 15 8.16 7.58 -9.28
CA ASP A 15 9.37 7.09 -8.62
C ASP A 15 9.22 7.03 -7.09
N ARG A 16 8.17 7.67 -6.55
CA ARG A 16 7.78 7.67 -5.15
C ARG A 16 6.34 7.22 -5.03
N LEU A 17 6.12 6.30 -4.10
CA LEU A 17 4.79 5.88 -3.70
C LEU A 17 4.61 6.10 -2.20
N PRO A 18 3.42 6.56 -1.77
CA PRO A 18 3.03 6.48 -0.37
C PRO A 18 3.12 5.04 0.12
N VAL A 19 3.64 4.83 1.32
CA VAL A 19 3.82 3.51 1.90
C VAL A 19 2.75 3.27 2.97
N LEU A 20 2.04 2.16 2.85
CA LEU A 20 1.10 1.69 3.85
C LEU A 20 1.71 0.46 4.55
N PRO A 21 2.20 0.61 5.80
CA PRO A 21 2.77 -0.50 6.54
C PRO A 21 1.67 -1.42 7.06
N LEU A 22 1.77 -2.72 6.75
CA LEU A 22 0.84 -3.77 7.15
C LEU A 22 1.43 -4.58 8.30
N ARG A 23 0.63 -4.74 9.36
CA ARG A 23 1.01 -5.43 10.59
C ARG A 23 0.67 -6.92 10.55
N ASP A 24 -0.61 -7.23 10.35
CA ASP A 24 -1.16 -8.57 10.56
C ASP A 24 -1.39 -9.34 9.25
N VAL A 25 -1.16 -8.69 8.10
CA VAL A 25 -1.50 -9.23 6.78
C VAL A 25 -0.44 -8.90 5.73
N VAL A 26 -0.33 -9.75 4.72
CA VAL A 26 0.49 -9.53 3.53
C VAL A 26 -0.39 -9.66 2.29
N VAL A 27 -0.27 -8.72 1.37
CA VAL A 27 -1.02 -8.70 0.12
C VAL A 27 -0.17 -9.28 -1.00
N PHE A 28 -0.80 -10.03 -1.90
CA PHE A 28 -0.19 -10.54 -3.11
C PHE A 28 -0.79 -9.85 -4.35
N PRO A 29 -0.08 -9.82 -5.49
CA PRO A 29 -0.66 -9.37 -6.75
C PRO A 29 -1.98 -10.09 -7.07
N TYR A 30 -2.90 -9.36 -7.69
CA TYR A 30 -4.26 -9.77 -8.09
C TYR A 30 -5.22 -10.05 -6.93
N VAL A 31 -4.80 -9.87 -5.67
CA VAL A 31 -5.68 -10.00 -4.51
C VAL A 31 -6.39 -8.68 -4.24
N VAL A 32 -7.72 -8.74 -4.12
CA VAL A 32 -8.54 -7.62 -3.64
C VAL A 32 -8.91 -7.88 -2.19
N MET A 33 -8.52 -6.98 -1.28
CA MET A 33 -8.88 -7.12 0.14
C MET A 33 -9.28 -5.80 0.79
N PRO A 34 -10.25 -5.84 1.72
CA PRO A 34 -10.60 -4.68 2.53
C PRO A 34 -9.58 -4.49 3.65
N LEU A 35 -9.07 -3.28 3.79
CA LEU A 35 -8.22 -2.85 4.90
C LEU A 35 -8.92 -1.76 5.73
N LEU A 36 -8.68 -1.79 7.04
CA LEU A 36 -9.13 -0.78 7.98
C LEU A 36 -7.93 0.07 8.40
N VAL A 37 -8.02 1.38 8.18
CA VAL A 37 -6.95 2.32 8.45
C VAL A 37 -7.45 3.38 9.43
N GLY A 38 -6.81 3.47 10.58
CA GLY A 38 -7.17 4.43 11.63
C GLY A 38 -5.99 5.23 12.21
N ARG A 39 -4.75 4.95 11.80
CA ARG A 39 -3.57 5.72 12.21
C ARG A 39 -3.43 6.96 11.35
N ALA A 40 -3.13 8.10 11.96
CA ALA A 40 -2.97 9.38 11.26
C ALA A 40 -1.96 9.29 10.10
N ALA A 41 -0.80 8.67 10.31
CA ALA A 41 0.21 8.47 9.28
C ALA A 41 -0.28 7.64 8.08
N SER A 42 -1.05 6.58 8.34
CA SER A 42 -1.59 5.72 7.29
C SER A 42 -2.75 6.39 6.53
N LEU A 43 -3.55 7.21 7.22
CA LEU A 43 -4.58 8.04 6.58
C LEU A 43 -3.95 9.08 5.65
N ALA A 44 -2.89 9.76 6.09
CA ALA A 44 -2.13 10.70 5.27
C ALA A 44 -1.53 10.02 4.02
N ALA A 45 -0.98 8.80 4.17
CA ALA A 45 -0.49 8.03 3.04
C ALA A 45 -1.59 7.66 2.04
N LEU A 46 -2.80 7.32 2.51
CA LEU A 46 -3.95 7.05 1.64
C LEU A 46 -4.46 8.31 0.94
N GLU A 47 -4.47 9.45 1.62
CA GLU A 47 -4.88 10.73 1.03
C GLU A 47 -3.88 11.17 -0.06
N ALA A 48 -2.57 11.09 0.22
CA ALA A 48 -1.53 11.33 -0.79
C ALA A 48 -1.64 10.37 -1.99
N ALA A 49 -1.90 9.07 -1.75
CA ALA A 49 -2.09 8.09 -2.82
C ALA A 49 -3.34 8.39 -3.66
N ASN A 50 -4.39 8.93 -3.04
CA ASN A 50 -5.61 9.29 -3.77
C ASN A 50 -5.40 10.50 -4.70
N GLU A 51 -4.41 11.33 -4.42
CA GLU A 51 -3.97 12.45 -5.29
C GLU A 51 -3.02 11.97 -6.40
N GLU A 52 -2.17 10.98 -6.13
CA GLU A 52 -1.19 10.40 -7.07
C GLU A 52 -1.60 9.01 -7.57
N ASP A 53 -2.42 8.97 -8.63
CA ASP A 53 -2.79 7.76 -9.40
C ASP A 53 -3.47 6.62 -8.63
N ARG A 54 -3.91 6.87 -7.40
CA ARG A 54 -4.54 5.87 -6.50
C ARG A 54 -3.62 4.69 -6.22
N ALA A 55 -2.31 4.87 -6.35
CA ALA A 55 -1.31 3.84 -6.14
C ALA A 55 -0.68 3.97 -4.75
N VAL A 56 -0.52 2.84 -4.06
CA VAL A 56 0.08 2.78 -2.72
C VAL A 56 0.98 1.57 -2.63
N LEU A 57 2.11 1.69 -1.95
CA LEU A 57 2.98 0.56 -1.69
C LEU A 57 2.60 -0.11 -0.36
N LEU A 58 2.13 -1.35 -0.45
CA LEU A 58 1.84 -2.20 0.69
C LEU A 58 3.10 -2.94 1.12
N VAL A 59 3.54 -2.71 2.35
CA VAL A 59 4.77 -3.30 2.88
C VAL A 59 4.51 -3.93 4.23
N ALA A 60 4.97 -5.15 4.44
CA ALA A 60 4.89 -5.79 5.74
C ALA A 60 5.90 -5.17 6.73
N GLN A 61 5.51 -5.10 7.99
CA GLN A 61 6.40 -4.74 9.10
C GLN A 61 7.14 -5.98 9.60
N ARG A 62 8.36 -5.80 10.09
CA ARG A 62 9.16 -6.86 10.72
C ARG A 62 8.62 -7.22 12.10
N GLU A 63 8.30 -6.19 12.88
CA GLU A 63 7.76 -6.32 14.23
C GLU A 63 6.36 -5.74 14.25
N ALA A 64 5.38 -6.57 14.61
CA ALA A 64 3.99 -6.15 14.60
C ALA A 64 3.69 -5.10 15.69
N GLU A 65 4.42 -5.11 16.80
CA GLU A 65 4.13 -4.25 17.96
C GLU A 65 4.52 -2.79 17.76
N THR A 66 5.35 -2.49 16.76
CA THR A 66 5.84 -1.14 16.46
C THR A 66 4.70 -0.26 15.93
N GLN A 67 4.37 0.79 16.67
CA GLN A 67 3.30 1.71 16.30
C GLN A 67 3.72 2.69 15.19
N GLU A 68 4.97 3.13 15.25
CA GLU A 68 5.59 4.03 14.28
C GLU A 68 6.83 3.34 13.70
N PRO A 69 6.65 2.45 12.71
CA PRO A 69 7.76 1.72 12.14
C PRO A 69 8.72 2.67 11.41
N ALA A 70 10.00 2.59 11.75
CA ALA A 70 11.04 3.25 10.99
C ALA A 70 11.32 2.48 9.69
N ALA A 71 12.06 3.11 8.78
CA ALA A 71 12.46 2.48 7.51
C ALA A 71 13.18 1.13 7.66
N ALA A 72 13.88 0.92 8.79
CA ALA A 72 14.57 -0.34 9.10
C ALA A 72 13.60 -1.48 9.48
N ASP A 73 12.43 -1.12 10.01
CA ASP A 73 11.41 -2.05 10.51
C ASP A 73 10.50 -2.55 9.39
N LEU A 74 10.68 -2.05 8.16
CA LEU A 74 9.90 -2.41 6.99
C LEU A 74 10.65 -3.39 6.08
N TYR A 75 9.93 -4.34 5.49
CA TYR A 75 10.49 -5.20 4.46
C TYR A 75 10.69 -4.46 3.15
N ARG A 76 11.86 -4.63 2.51
CA ARG A 76 12.14 -3.97 1.22
C ARG A 76 11.34 -4.51 0.04
N VAL A 77 10.61 -5.61 0.20
CA VAL A 77 9.75 -6.16 -0.85
C VAL A 77 8.31 -6.05 -0.41
N GLY A 78 7.49 -5.47 -1.27
CA GLY A 78 6.07 -5.25 -1.04
C GLY A 78 5.28 -5.41 -2.33
N VAL A 79 4.02 -4.99 -2.28
CA VAL A 79 3.11 -5.02 -3.42
C VAL A 79 2.58 -3.62 -3.67
N VAL A 80 2.65 -3.17 -4.91
CA VAL A 80 1.94 -1.98 -5.37
C VAL A 80 0.47 -2.32 -5.40
N GLY A 81 -0.31 -1.65 -4.57
CA GLY A 81 -1.76 -1.74 -4.52
C GLY A 81 -2.41 -0.53 -5.19
N ARG A 82 -3.58 -0.74 -5.77
CA ARG A 82 -4.45 0.31 -6.30
C ARG A 82 -5.68 0.45 -5.43
N ILE A 83 -6.00 1.68 -5.02
CA ILE A 83 -7.19 1.98 -4.22
C ILE A 83 -8.41 1.88 -5.13
N ARG A 84 -9.25 0.87 -4.88
CA ARG A 84 -10.52 0.65 -5.60
C ARG A 84 -11.65 1.48 -5.01
N GLN A 85 -11.73 1.52 -3.69
CA GLN A 85 -12.80 2.19 -2.97
C GLN A 85 -12.31 2.70 -1.62
N LEU A 86 -12.79 3.87 -1.20
CA LEU A 86 -12.50 4.47 0.10
C LEU A 86 -13.82 4.90 0.75
N SER A 87 -14.08 4.41 1.95
CA SER A 87 -15.29 4.69 2.72
C SER A 87 -14.93 5.08 4.15
N ARG A 88 -15.34 6.27 4.61
CA ARG A 88 -15.12 6.73 5.99
C ARG A 88 -16.20 6.14 6.91
N LEU A 89 -15.83 5.46 8.00
CA LEU A 89 -16.76 4.79 8.92
C LEU A 89 -17.35 5.72 10.01
N GLY A 90 -17.10 7.02 9.94
CA GLY A 90 -17.64 8.02 10.88
C GLY A 90 -16.92 8.10 12.23
N THR A 91 -16.17 7.06 12.64
CA THR A 91 -15.38 7.01 13.90
C THR A 91 -13.91 7.41 13.71
N GLY A 92 -13.59 8.17 12.67
CA GLY A 92 -12.20 8.50 12.29
C GLY A 92 -11.43 7.34 11.62
N THR A 93 -12.06 6.17 11.46
CA THR A 93 -11.49 5.04 10.72
C THR A 93 -11.96 5.08 9.26
N VAL A 94 -11.06 4.73 8.34
CA VAL A 94 -11.34 4.61 6.91
C VAL A 94 -11.23 3.15 6.51
N ARG A 95 -12.25 2.64 5.81
CA ARG A 95 -12.21 1.36 5.13
C ARG A 95 -11.81 1.58 3.69
N VAL A 96 -10.75 0.92 3.27
CA VAL A 96 -10.25 0.99 1.90
C VAL A 96 -10.28 -0.40 1.28
N LEU A 97 -10.71 -0.50 0.03
CA LEU A 97 -10.59 -1.72 -0.76
C LEU A 97 -9.39 -1.56 -1.67
N ILE A 98 -8.38 -2.42 -1.50
CA ILE A 98 -7.13 -2.36 -2.26
C ILE A 98 -7.00 -3.60 -3.12
N GLU A 99 -6.62 -3.40 -4.38
CA GLU A 99 -6.25 -4.44 -5.33
C GLU A 99 -4.73 -4.47 -5.47
N GLY A 100 -4.10 -5.59 -5.14
CA GLY A 100 -2.68 -5.80 -5.42
C GLY A 100 -2.46 -5.89 -6.92
N VAL A 101 -1.50 -5.13 -7.45
CA VAL A 101 -1.21 -5.08 -8.89
C VAL A 101 0.07 -5.85 -9.21
N ALA A 102 1.18 -5.44 -8.61
CA ALA A 102 2.49 -6.02 -8.90
C ALA A 102 3.40 -5.99 -7.68
N ARG A 103 4.41 -6.86 -7.66
CA ARG A 103 5.47 -6.81 -6.64
C ARG A 103 6.44 -5.66 -6.94
N ALA A 104 6.85 -4.95 -5.91
CA ALA A 104 7.87 -3.91 -6.00
C ALA A 104 8.94 -4.10 -4.93
N ARG A 105 10.15 -3.64 -5.26
CA ARG A 105 11.28 -3.58 -4.32
C ARG A 105 11.56 -2.12 -4.00
N VAL A 106 11.53 -1.78 -2.71
CA VAL A 106 11.92 -0.47 -2.21
C VAL A 106 13.42 -0.30 -2.31
N THR A 107 13.82 0.74 -3.04
CA THR A 107 15.21 1.21 -3.10
C THR A 107 15.55 2.10 -1.91
N ARG A 108 14.62 2.99 -1.54
CA ARG A 108 14.79 3.94 -0.44
C ARG A 108 13.44 4.31 0.18
N TYR A 109 13.37 4.33 1.51
CA TYR A 109 12.28 4.97 2.25
C TYR A 109 12.63 6.43 2.51
N VAL A 110 11.67 7.32 2.30
CA VAL A 110 11.76 8.74 2.63
C VAL A 110 10.75 9.04 3.73
N PRO A 111 11.16 9.69 4.84
CA PRO A 111 10.22 10.14 5.86
C PRO A 111 9.24 11.15 5.27
N THR A 112 7.97 11.04 5.64
CA THR A 112 6.98 12.08 5.38
C THR A 112 7.26 13.22 6.37
N SER A 113 7.73 14.36 5.85
CA SER A 113 7.91 15.62 6.62
C SER A 113 6.59 16.34 6.84
#